data_AF-A0A8T5USM1-F1
#
_entry.id   AF-A0A8T5USM1-F1
#
_cell.length_a   1.000
_cell.length_b   1.000
_cell.length_c   1.000
_cell.angle_alpha   90.00
_cell.angle_beta   90.00
_cell.angle_gamma   90.00
#
_symmetry.space_group_name_H-M   'P 1'
#
loop_
_entity.id
_entity.type
_entity.pdbx_description
1 polymer ?
#
loop_
_entity_poly.entity_id
_entity_poly.type
_entity_poly.pdbx_seq_one_letter_code
_entity_poly.pdbx_strand_id
1 'polypeptide(L)'
;GLKYSYQALKIQKKIGKKLDVAESLAFLAEDLEVSGNYDECIISFTEAAEIFHELGKLNKEKEIKVELKRLKEFSEQMVEDEFILKEFHIDDY
;
A
#
# COMPACT_ATOMS: atom_id res chain seq x y z
N GLY A 1 1.48 -7.21 40.31
CA GLY A 1 0.25 -6.84 39.58
C GLY A 1 0.46 -5.63 38.69
N LEU A 2 0.44 -4.42 39.24
CA LEU A 2 0.37 -3.14 38.49
C LEU A 2 1.46 -2.87 37.43
N LYS A 3 2.72 -3.25 37.68
CA LYS A 3 3.82 -3.00 36.71
C LYS A 3 3.61 -3.74 35.38
N TYR A 4 3.16 -4.98 35.43
CA TYR A 4 2.86 -5.77 34.24
C TYR A 4 1.62 -5.23 33.51
N SER A 5 0.60 -4.77 34.26
CA SER A 5 -0.59 -4.13 33.68
C SER A 5 -0.25 -2.86 32.90
N TYR A 6 0.65 -2.01 33.42
CA TYR A 6 1.08 -0.79 32.73
C TYR A 6 1.92 -1.07 31.47
N GLN A 7 2.79 -2.08 31.54
CA GLN A 7 3.57 -2.52 30.37
C GLN A 7 2.65 -3.10 29.28
N ALA A 8 1.71 -3.96 29.66
CA ALA A 8 0.70 -4.51 28.75
C ALA A 8 -0.13 -3.39 28.11
N LEU A 9 -0.58 -2.40 28.87
CA LEU A 9 -1.33 -1.26 28.34
C LEU A 9 -0.50 -0.41 27.36
N LYS A 10 0.77 -0.15 27.68
CA LYS A 10 1.67 0.60 26.79
C LYS A 10 1.90 -0.15 25.46
N ILE A 11 2.06 -1.47 25.52
CA ILE A 11 2.20 -2.33 24.34
C ILE A 11 0.90 -2.34 23.54
N GLN A 12 -0.25 -2.58 24.18
CA GLN A 12 -1.57 -2.55 23.55
C GLN A 12 -1.81 -1.23 22.84
N LYS A 13 -1.47 -0.10 23.47
CA LYS A 13 -1.60 1.24 22.87
C LYS A 13 -0.66 1.44 21.69
N LYS A 14 0.57 0.92 21.75
CA LYS A 14 1.52 0.99 20.62
C LYS A 14 1.03 0.14 19.44
N ILE A 15 0.51 -1.07 19.71
CA ILE A 15 -0.07 -1.96 18.70
C ILE A 15 -1.31 -1.31 18.07
N GLY A 16 -2.23 -0.76 18.88
CA GLY A 16 -3.41 -0.06 18.40
C GLY A 16 -3.05 1.09 17.47
N LYS A 17 -2.13 1.96 17.90
CA LYS A 17 -1.65 3.07 17.06
C LYS A 17 -1.02 2.62 15.74
N LYS A 18 -0.25 1.52 15.76
CA LYS A 18 0.33 0.97 14.53
C LYS A 18 -0.75 0.43 13.59
N LEU A 19 -1.77 -0.23 14.14
CA LEU A 19 -2.89 -0.75 13.36
C LEU A 19 -3.64 0.40 12.69
N ASP A 20 -3.97 1.44 13.45
CA ASP A 20 -4.68 2.62 12.93
C ASP A 20 -3.89 3.31 11.81
N VAL A 21 -2.56 3.40 11.94
CA VAL A 21 -1.68 3.96 10.91
C VAL A 21 -1.70 3.10 9.65
N ALA A 22 -1.58 1.77 9.76
CA ALA A 22 -1.59 0.87 8.62
C ALA A 22 -2.92 0.92 7.86
N GLU A 23 -4.05 1.00 8.58
CA GLU A 23 -5.38 1.15 7.98
C GLU A 23 -5.53 2.49 7.28
N SER A 24 -5.04 3.58 7.89
CA SER A 24 -5.08 4.91 7.28
C SER A 24 -4.24 4.99 6.01
N LEU A 25 -3.06 4.37 5.99
CA LEU A 25 -2.20 4.29 4.80
C LEU A 25 -2.85 3.49 3.67
N ALA A 26 -3.56 2.40 3.99
CA ALA A 26 -4.29 1.62 2.99
C ALA A 26 -5.42 2.44 2.35
N PHE A 27 -6.22 3.17 3.15
CA PHE A 27 -7.25 4.06 2.62
C PHE A 27 -6.66 5.21 1.78
N LEU A 28 -5.56 5.81 2.23
CA LEU A 28 -4.86 6.84 1.46
C LEU A 28 -4.37 6.29 0.12
N ALA A 29 -3.85 5.06 0.09
CA ALA A 29 -3.41 4.42 -1.15
C ALA A 29 -4.57 4.23 -2.14
N GLU A 30 -5.75 3.82 -1.67
CA GLU A 30 -6.96 3.73 -2.49
C GLU A 30 -7.36 5.09 -3.07
N ASP A 31 -7.35 6.15 -2.26
CA ASP A 31 -7.63 7.53 -2.72
C ASP A 31 -6.61 8.04 -3.75
N LEU A 32 -5.32 7.73 -3.54
CA LEU A 32 -4.23 8.07 -4.45
C LEU A 32 -4.34 7.32 -5.77
N GLU A 33 -4.75 6.05 -5.75
CA GLU A 33 -5.01 5.28 -6.95
C GLU A 33 -6.12 5.91 -7.80
N VAL A 34 -7.26 6.26 -7.16
CA VAL A 34 -8.37 6.94 -7.83
C VAL A 34 -7.94 8.29 -8.43
N SER A 35 -6.98 8.96 -7.78
CA SER A 35 -6.42 10.23 -8.23
C SER A 35 -5.32 10.08 -9.32
N GLY A 36 -4.94 8.86 -9.69
CA GLY A 36 -3.88 8.56 -10.65
C GLY A 36 -2.45 8.74 -10.11
N ASN A 37 -2.29 8.96 -8.81
CA ASN A 37 -0.99 9.14 -8.15
C ASN A 37 -0.38 7.78 -7.79
N TYR A 38 -0.04 6.97 -8.80
CA TYR A 38 0.35 5.57 -8.61
C TYR A 38 1.65 5.38 -7.81
N ASP A 39 2.62 6.29 -7.95
CA ASP A 39 3.88 6.21 -7.17
C ASP A 39 3.61 6.34 -5.67
N GLU A 40 2.83 7.35 -5.26
CA GLU A 40 2.47 7.57 -3.86
C GLU A 40 1.54 6.48 -3.33
N CYS A 41 0.66 5.94 -4.19
CA CYS A 41 -0.18 4.78 -3.90
C CYS A 41 0.67 3.55 -3.54
N ILE A 42 1.67 3.22 -4.38
CA ILE A 42 2.57 2.08 -4.15
C ILE A 42 3.37 2.26 -2.86
N ILE A 43 3.86 3.47 -2.56
CA ILE A 43 4.57 3.77 -1.32
C ILE A 43 3.64 3.54 -0.12
N SER A 44 2.43 4.10 -0.16
CA SER A 44 1.45 4.03 0.94
C SER A 44 1.03 2.58 1.22
N PHE A 45 0.75 1.78 0.18
CA PHE A 45 0.47 0.35 0.34
C PHE A 45 1.68 -0.44 0.85
N THR A 46 2.89 -0.11 0.41
CA THR A 46 4.10 -0.79 0.88
C THR A 46 4.30 -0.56 2.38
N GLU A 47 4.18 0.68 2.85
CA GLU A 47 4.28 1.01 4.29
C GLU A 47 3.17 0.33 5.10
N ALA A 48 1.93 0.31 4.59
CA ALA A 48 0.82 -0.39 5.24
C ALA A 48 1.11 -1.90 5.39
N ALA A 49 1.61 -2.54 4.34
CA ALA A 49 1.97 -3.96 4.34
C ALA A 49 3.07 -4.29 5.35
N GLU A 50 4.11 -3.46 5.44
CA GLU A 50 5.19 -3.61 6.43
C GLU A 50 4.65 -3.55 7.86
N ILE A 51 3.78 -2.58 8.16
CA ILE A 51 3.19 -2.47 9.50
C ILE A 51 2.27 -3.65 9.80
N PHE A 52 1.43 -4.10 8.84
CA PHE A 52 0.62 -5.30 9.04
C PHE A 52 1.48 -6.54 9.28
N HIS A 53 2.62 -6.67 8.60
CA HIS A 53 3.59 -7.73 8.82
C HIS A 53 4.14 -7.70 10.26
N GLU A 54 4.60 -6.53 10.72
CA GLU A 54 5.10 -6.34 12.09
C GLU A 54 4.05 -6.66 13.17
N LEU A 55 2.77 -6.43 12.86
CA LEU A 55 1.64 -6.72 13.74
C LEU A 55 1.14 -8.17 13.65
N GLY A 56 1.70 -9.00 12.76
CA GLY A 56 1.24 -10.37 12.50
C GLY A 56 -0.13 -10.44 11.80
N LYS A 57 -0.58 -9.35 11.18
CA LYS A 57 -1.86 -9.25 10.45
C LYS A 57 -1.71 -9.75 9.02
N LEU A 58 -1.30 -11.02 8.87
CA LEU A 58 -0.92 -11.61 7.59
C LEU A 58 -2.02 -11.61 6.52
N ASN A 59 -3.31 -11.63 6.91
CA ASN A 59 -4.41 -11.55 5.94
C ASN A 59 -4.47 -10.16 5.30
N LYS A 60 -4.38 -9.10 6.11
CA LYS A 60 -4.32 -7.72 5.61
C LYS A 60 -3.07 -7.50 4.77
N GLU A 61 -1.91 -7.99 5.23
CA GLU A 61 -0.67 -7.93 4.45
C GLU A 61 -0.85 -8.59 3.06
N LYS A 62 -1.50 -9.75 2.99
CA LYS A 62 -1.76 -10.45 1.72
C LYS A 62 -2.70 -9.67 0.81
N GLU A 63 -3.77 -9.08 1.34
CA GLU A 63 -4.69 -8.22 0.59
C GLU A 63 -3.90 -7.08 -0.06
N ILE A 64 -3.12 -6.33 0.72
CA ILE A 64 -2.30 -5.23 0.20
C ILE A 64 -1.26 -5.71 -0.84
N LYS A 65 -0.68 -6.90 -0.66
CA LYS A 65 0.25 -7.47 -1.65
C LYS A 65 -0.42 -7.83 -2.97
N VAL A 66 -1.71 -8.19 -2.97
CA VAL A 66 -2.47 -8.40 -4.21
C VAL A 66 -2.65 -7.08 -4.95
N GLU A 67 -3.02 -6.02 -4.23
CA GLU A 67 -3.17 -4.66 -4.79
C GLU A 67 -1.85 -4.15 -5.38
N LEU A 68 -0.74 -4.27 -4.63
CA LEU A 68 0.60 -3.91 -5.10
C LEU A 68 1.02 -4.68 -6.35
N LYS A 69 0.67 -5.96 -6.44
CA LYS A 69 0.97 -6.77 -7.62
C LYS A 69 0.17 -6.26 -8.83
N ARG A 70 -1.13 -5.99 -8.66
CA ARG A 70 -1.97 -5.42 -9.72
C ARG A 70 -1.41 -4.08 -10.20
N LEU A 71 -1.04 -3.19 -9.28
CA LEU A 71 -0.49 -1.86 -9.61
C LEU A 71 0.82 -1.95 -10.40
N LYS A 72 1.70 -2.88 -10.06
CA LYS A 72 2.95 -3.10 -10.80
C LYS A 72 2.68 -3.62 -12.21
N GLU A 73 1.83 -4.64 -12.35
CA GLU A 73 1.44 -5.18 -13.65
C GLU A 73 0.79 -4.10 -14.53
N PHE A 74 -0.06 -3.26 -13.93
CA PHE A 74 -0.66 -2.10 -14.62
C PHE A 74 0.40 -1.07 -15.07
N SER A 75 1.36 -0.74 -14.20
CA SER A 75 2.43 0.19 -14.55
C SER A 75 3.34 -0.32 -15.68
N GLU A 76 3.62 -1.62 -15.70
CA GLU A 76 4.42 -2.26 -16.76
C GLU A 76 3.69 -2.20 -18.11
N GLN A 77 2.39 -2.48 -18.12
CA GLN A 77 1.55 -2.37 -19.33
C GLN A 77 1.50 -0.94 -19.88
N MET A 78 1.34 0.07 -19.01
CA MET A 78 1.33 1.47 -19.47
C MET A 78 2.64 1.89 -20.15
N VAL A 79 3.78 1.42 -19.63
CA VAL A 79 5.09 1.72 -20.22
C VAL A 79 5.24 1.04 -21.59
N GLU A 80 4.77 -0.20 -21.73
CA GLU A 80 4.75 -0.92 -23.01
C GLU A 80 3.83 -0.21 -24.02
N ASP A 81 2.62 0.16 -23.62
CA ASP A 81 1.65 0.85 -24.48
C ASP A 81 2.18 2.22 -24.94
N GLU A 82 2.77 3.02 -24.04
CA GLU A 82 3.37 4.31 -24.38
C GLU A 82 4.57 4.15 -25.33
N PHE A 83 5.38 3.11 -25.13
CA PHE A 83 6.51 2.80 -26.01
C PHE A 83 6.04 2.44 -27.42
N ILE A 84 5.02 1.57 -27.55
CA ILE A 84 4.41 1.19 -28.83
C ILE A 84 3.85 2.43 -29.53
N LEU A 85 3.10 3.28 -28.84
CA LEU A 85 2.54 4.50 -29.44
C LEU A 85 3.61 5.44 -30.01
N LYS A 86 4.75 5.59 -29.32
CA LYS A 86 5.88 6.41 -29.78
C LYS A 86 6.65 5.75 -30.93
N GLU A 87 6.87 4.44 -30.88
CA GLU A 87 7.64 3.71 -31.89
C GLU A 87 6.92 3.62 -33.23
N PHE A 88 5.59 3.46 -33.21
CA PHE A 88 4.80 3.33 -34.43
C PHE A 88 4.38 4.68 -35.05
N HIS A 89 4.81 5.82 -34.49
CA HIS A 89 4.43 7.17 -34.95
C HIS A 89 2.97 7.21 -35.40
N ILE A 90 2.06 6.73 -34.56
CA ILE A 90 0.62 6.90 -34.82
C ILE A 90 0.26 8.35 -34.44
N ASP A 91 0.91 9.29 -35.13
CA ASP A 91 0.32 10.59 -35.47
C ASP A 91 -0.69 10.28 -36.59
N ASP A 92 -1.78 9.59 -36.26
CA ASP A 92 -2.90 9.46 -37.18
C ASP A 92 -3.64 10.81 -37.24
N TYR A 93 -3.28 11.60 -38.26
CA TYR A 93 -4.05 12.64 -38.98
C TYR A 93 -4.71 13.81 -38.20
#